data_AF-A0AA88L5E6-F1
#
_entry.id   AF-A0AA88L5E6-F1
#
_cell.length_a   1.000
_cell.length_b   1.000
_cell.length_c   1.000
_cell.angle_alpha   90.00
_cell.angle_beta   90.00
_cell.angle_gamma   90.00
#
_symmetry.space_group_name_H-M   'P 1'
#
loop_
_entity.id
_entity.type
_entity.pdbx_description
1 polymer ?
#
loop_
_entity_poly.entity_id
_entity_poly.type
_entity_poly.pdbx_seq_one_letter_code
_entity_poly.pdbx_strand_id
1 'polypeptide(L)'
;MSGSNRLCILCQQDILSDDDTSVVLTAKGALSVSTASKDRGDQIAAEPGQIVHKACRKDYCRQSTIYSLKRTSEEPIPNETPRKLRSQDFFNVQVCCIFCNYEVGFEKSIRKGANGECVKAATTELRHSVLRACESRGKDNWATTVLGRMNCILSDLHAADAVYHKSCYVSFKTNKSMPKRYKEEKENDSAKAGRPAETKKREAFEKSLEHFKV
;
A
#
# COMPACT_ATOMS: atom_id res chain seq x y z
N MET A 1 -23.93 28.96 -42.46
CA MET A 1 -22.74 29.62 -41.87
C MET A 1 -21.93 28.52 -41.20
N SER A 2 -20.90 28.02 -41.89
CA SER A 2 -20.11 26.87 -41.42
C SER A 2 -19.11 27.33 -40.36
N GLY A 3 -19.41 27.08 -39.09
CA GLY A 3 -18.47 27.27 -37.99
C GLY A 3 -17.29 26.32 -38.16
N SER A 4 -16.08 26.87 -38.25
CA SER A 4 -14.85 26.05 -38.31
C SER A 4 -14.58 25.48 -36.91
N ASN A 5 -15.02 24.24 -36.64
CA ASN A 5 -14.65 23.53 -35.42
C ASN A 5 -13.13 23.38 -35.34
N ARG A 6 -12.54 23.87 -34.25
CA ARG A 6 -11.12 23.75 -33.95
C ARG A 6 -10.96 22.68 -32.87
N LEU A 7 -10.23 21.61 -33.15
CA LEU A 7 -10.02 20.51 -32.21
C LEU A 7 -8.80 20.76 -31.32
N CYS A 8 -8.88 20.34 -30.05
CA CYS A 8 -7.75 20.33 -29.14
C CYS A 8 -6.82 19.13 -29.44
N ILE A 9 -5.55 19.38 -29.77
CA ILE A 9 -4.60 18.31 -30.13
C ILE A 9 -4.26 17.34 -28.97
N LEU A 10 -4.60 17.69 -27.72
CA LEU A 10 -4.29 16.88 -26.53
C LEU A 10 -5.42 15.96 -26.10
N CYS A 11 -6.68 16.37 -26.26
CA CYS A 11 -7.85 15.57 -25.88
C CYS A 11 -8.76 15.20 -27.06
N GLN A 12 -8.46 15.69 -28.27
CA GLN A 12 -9.20 15.46 -29.50
C GLN A 12 -10.67 15.90 -29.45
N GLN A 13 -11.03 16.77 -28.50
CA GLN A 13 -12.37 17.34 -28.36
C GLN A 13 -12.45 18.73 -29.00
N ASP A 14 -13.66 19.11 -29.42
CA ASP A 14 -13.95 20.43 -30.00
C ASP A 14 -13.69 21.57 -29.00
N ILE A 15 -13.10 22.64 -29.53
CA ILE A 15 -12.93 23.91 -28.83
C ILE A 15 -14.05 24.82 -29.28
N LEU A 16 -14.98 25.07 -28.37
CA LEU A 16 -16.07 26.02 -28.59
C LEU A 16 -15.47 27.42 -28.74
N SER A 17 -15.85 28.10 -29.81
CA SER A 17 -15.21 29.32 -30.33
C SER A 17 -15.31 30.55 -29.41
N ASP A 18 -16.04 30.48 -28.30
CA ASP A 18 -16.35 31.60 -27.41
C ASP A 18 -15.88 31.38 -25.96
N ASP A 19 -15.06 30.37 -25.70
CA ASP A 19 -14.64 30.02 -24.34
C ASP A 19 -13.16 30.39 -24.09
N ASP A 20 -12.91 31.18 -23.03
CA ASP A 20 -11.57 31.55 -22.54
C ASP A 20 -10.81 30.35 -21.96
N THR A 21 -11.27 29.13 -22.23
CA THR A 21 -10.64 27.88 -21.82
C THR A 21 -9.62 27.37 -22.82
N SER A 22 -9.46 28.02 -23.98
CA SER A 22 -8.52 27.62 -25.03
C SER A 22 -7.38 28.61 -25.27
N VAL A 23 -6.26 28.11 -25.80
CA VAL A 23 -5.09 28.91 -26.18
C VAL A 23 -4.50 28.41 -27.48
N VAL A 24 -4.10 29.36 -28.33
CA VAL A 24 -3.28 29.09 -29.51
C VAL A 24 -1.84 28.88 -29.07
N LEU A 25 -1.23 27.79 -29.51
CA LEU A 25 0.15 27.47 -29.23
C LEU A 25 1.08 28.43 -29.97
N THR A 26 1.90 29.15 -29.21
CA THR A 26 3.08 29.82 -29.74
C THR A 26 4.20 28.80 -29.98
N ALA A 27 5.29 29.20 -30.63
CA ALA A 27 6.46 28.33 -30.82
C ALA A 27 6.95 27.70 -29.49
N LYS A 28 6.99 28.49 -28.41
CA LYS A 28 7.32 27.99 -27.06
C LYS A 28 6.29 27.00 -26.52
N GLY A 29 5.00 27.24 -26.79
CA GLY A 29 3.91 26.35 -26.40
C GLY A 29 4.00 24.98 -27.09
N ALA A 30 4.24 24.98 -28.41
CA ALA A 30 4.42 23.79 -29.23
C ALA A 30 5.64 22.96 -28.79
N LEU A 31 6.78 23.62 -28.52
CA LEU A 31 7.96 22.97 -27.98
C LEU A 31 7.69 22.30 -26.62
N SER A 32 7.00 22.99 -25.70
CA SER A 32 6.66 22.44 -24.39
C SER A 32 5.81 21.17 -24.47
N VAL A 33 4.83 21.14 -25.37
CA VAL A 33 3.96 19.97 -25.57
C VAL A 33 4.75 18.83 -26.21
N SER A 34 5.57 19.12 -27.22
CA SER A 34 6.39 18.12 -27.91
C SER A 34 7.43 17.49 -26.96
N THR A 35 8.04 18.28 -26.07
CA THR A 35 8.94 17.74 -25.03
C THR A 35 8.20 16.86 -24.05
N ALA A 36 7.03 17.29 -23.56
CA ALA A 36 6.20 16.48 -22.67
C ALA A 36 5.76 15.16 -23.33
N SER A 37 5.49 15.19 -24.64
CA SER A 37 5.14 14.01 -25.42
C SER A 37 6.30 13.00 -25.50
N LYS A 38 7.51 13.47 -25.81
CA LYS A 38 8.72 12.64 -25.77
C LYS A 38 8.97 12.02 -24.40
N ASP A 39 8.80 12.81 -23.33
CA ASP A 39 9.00 12.34 -21.97
C ASP A 39 7.96 11.31 -21.52
N ARG A 40 6.76 11.35 -22.10
CA ARG A 40 5.68 10.38 -21.86
C ARG A 40 5.78 9.14 -22.74
N GLY A 41 6.54 9.19 -23.83
CA GLY A 41 6.56 8.14 -24.86
C GLY A 41 5.39 8.22 -25.85
N ASP A 42 4.71 9.37 -25.91
CA ASP A 42 3.63 9.61 -26.86
C ASP A 42 4.19 10.10 -28.22
N GLN A 43 3.35 10.17 -29.25
CA GLN A 43 3.70 10.63 -30.60
C GLN A 43 2.97 11.91 -31.01
N ILE A 44 2.82 12.87 -30.07
CA ILE A 44 2.13 14.14 -30.33
C ILE A 44 3.15 15.14 -30.90
N ALA A 45 3.03 15.44 -32.19
CA ALA A 45 3.76 16.51 -32.87
C ALA A 45 2.96 17.81 -32.78
N ALA A 46 3.29 18.68 -31.83
CA ALA A 46 2.64 19.97 -31.67
C ALA A 46 3.33 21.05 -32.53
N GLU A 47 2.54 21.84 -33.25
CA GLU A 47 2.99 22.92 -34.13
C GLU A 47 2.44 24.29 -33.68
N PRO A 48 3.17 25.39 -33.96
CA PRO A 48 2.68 26.74 -33.69
C PRO A 48 1.38 27.02 -34.47
N GLY A 49 0.42 27.72 -33.84
CA GLY A 49 -0.88 28.02 -34.45
C GLY A 49 -1.98 26.99 -34.17
N GLN A 50 -1.63 25.79 -33.68
CA GLN A 50 -2.59 24.81 -33.18
C GLN A 50 -3.22 25.26 -31.86
N ILE A 51 -4.37 24.71 -31.49
CA ILE A 51 -5.15 25.17 -30.33
C ILE A 51 -5.29 24.03 -29.33
N VAL A 52 -5.18 24.36 -28.05
CA VAL A 52 -5.35 23.43 -26.94
C VAL A 52 -6.18 24.07 -25.83
N HIS A 53 -6.89 23.24 -25.06
CA HIS A 53 -7.43 23.70 -23.78
C HIS A 53 -6.30 24.07 -22.81
N LYS A 54 -6.46 25.18 -22.07
CA LYS A 54 -5.54 25.62 -21.01
C LYS A 54 -5.34 24.52 -19.97
N ALA A 55 -6.43 23.83 -19.57
CA ALA A 55 -6.40 22.71 -18.64
C ALA A 55 -5.60 21.52 -19.20
N CYS A 56 -5.92 21.08 -20.43
CA CYS A 56 -5.19 19.99 -21.08
C CYS A 56 -3.69 20.29 -21.16
N ARG A 57 -3.29 21.50 -21.55
CA ARG A 57 -1.87 21.88 -21.59
C ARG A 57 -1.22 21.80 -20.22
N LYS A 58 -1.88 22.32 -19.19
CA LYS A 58 -1.38 22.32 -17.80
C LYS A 58 -1.16 20.88 -17.30
N ASP A 59 -2.15 20.02 -17.49
CA ASP A 59 -2.11 18.64 -16.97
C ASP A 59 -1.15 17.76 -17.77
N TYR A 60 -1.14 17.91 -19.09
CA TYR A 60 -0.25 17.16 -19.98
C TYR A 60 1.22 17.51 -19.75
N CYS A 61 1.55 18.80 -19.62
CA CYS A 61 2.92 19.26 -19.42
C CYS A 61 3.39 19.23 -17.95
N ARG A 62 2.56 18.72 -17.02
CA ARG A 62 2.88 18.71 -15.59
C ARG A 62 4.03 17.73 -15.29
N GLN A 63 5.16 18.23 -14.81
CA GLN A 63 6.34 17.40 -14.52
C GLN A 63 6.07 16.26 -13.53
N SER A 64 5.27 16.48 -12.49
CA SER A 64 4.99 15.46 -11.47
C SER A 64 4.26 14.22 -12.03
N THR A 65 3.42 14.39 -13.05
CA THR A 65 2.70 13.27 -13.68
C THR A 65 3.62 12.52 -14.63
N ILE A 66 4.46 13.24 -15.38
CA ILE A 66 5.51 12.68 -16.24
C ILE A 66 6.50 11.82 -15.42
N TYR A 67 7.04 12.34 -14.31
CA TYR A 67 7.95 11.59 -13.44
C TYR A 67 7.29 10.36 -12.80
N SER A 68 5.99 10.43 -12.51
CA SER A 68 5.27 9.30 -11.95
C SER A 68 5.09 8.17 -12.97
N LEU A 69 4.82 8.50 -14.23
CA LEU A 69 4.75 7.53 -15.32
C LEU A 69 6.09 6.83 -15.57
N LYS A 70 7.20 7.58 -15.57
CA LYS A 70 8.56 7.01 -15.71
C LYS A 70 8.93 6.02 -14.60
N ARG A 71 8.41 6.19 -13.38
CA ARG A 71 8.62 5.24 -12.26
C ARG A 71 7.83 3.94 -12.40
N THR A 72 6.70 3.97 -13.11
CA THR A 72 5.87 2.79 -13.36
C THR A 72 6.23 2.03 -14.63
N SER A 73 7.02 2.63 -15.53
CA SER A 73 7.47 2.01 -16.77
C SER A 73 8.75 1.18 -16.62
N GLU A 74 9.41 1.21 -15.47
CA GLU A 74 10.43 0.21 -15.14
C GLU A 74 9.71 -1.14 -15.05
N GLU A 75 10.10 -2.09 -15.92
CA GLU A 75 9.43 -3.39 -16.01
C GLU A 75 9.36 -4.04 -14.61
N PRO A 76 8.18 -4.54 -14.20
CA PRO A 76 8.07 -5.20 -12.92
C PRO A 76 8.94 -6.45 -12.95
N ILE A 77 9.91 -6.52 -12.05
CA ILE A 77 10.72 -7.72 -11.83
C ILE A 77 9.74 -8.88 -11.56
N PRO A 78 9.78 -9.98 -12.34
CA PRO A 78 8.90 -11.11 -12.12
C PRO A 78 9.12 -11.64 -10.68
N ASN A 79 8.06 -11.56 -9.86
CA ASN A 79 7.96 -11.95 -8.44
C ASN A 79 8.10 -10.87 -7.36
N GLU A 80 8.26 -9.58 -7.68
CA GLU A 80 8.09 -8.55 -6.64
C GLU A 80 6.61 -8.25 -6.41
N THR A 81 6.10 -8.70 -5.26
CA THR A 81 4.78 -8.24 -4.79
C THR A 81 4.86 -6.74 -4.52
N PRO A 82 3.87 -5.94 -4.99
CA PRO A 82 3.87 -4.50 -4.77
C PRO A 82 3.95 -4.22 -3.28
N ARG A 83 4.87 -3.33 -2.89
CA ARG A 83 5.10 -2.99 -1.49
C ARG A 83 3.82 -2.36 -0.92
N LYS A 84 3.03 -3.17 -0.19
CA LYS A 84 1.78 -2.70 0.43
C LYS A 84 2.11 -1.60 1.44
N LEU A 85 1.38 -0.49 1.35
CA LEU A 85 1.41 0.51 2.41
C LEU A 85 0.95 -0.14 3.71
N ARG A 86 1.53 0.24 4.85
CA ARG A 86 1.09 -0.25 6.17
C ARG A 86 -0.40 0.05 6.40
N SER A 87 -0.92 1.13 5.81
CA SER A 87 -2.35 1.48 5.79
C SER A 87 -3.22 0.62 4.88
N GLN A 88 -2.66 -0.35 4.17
CA GLN A 88 -3.38 -1.32 3.33
C GLN A 88 -3.29 -2.75 3.88
N ASP A 89 -2.56 -2.97 4.99
CA ASP A 89 -2.43 -4.27 5.65
C ASP A 89 -3.36 -4.33 6.87
N PHE A 90 -4.66 -4.48 6.61
CA PHE A 90 -5.67 -4.63 7.66
C PHE A 90 -5.90 -6.10 7.98
N PHE A 91 -5.92 -6.41 9.28
CA PHE A 91 -6.38 -7.71 9.76
C PHE A 91 -7.88 -7.85 9.46
N ASN A 92 -8.22 -8.70 8.49
CA ASN A 92 -9.63 -9.02 8.20
C ASN A 92 -10.06 -10.22 9.04
N VAL A 93 -10.81 -9.94 10.12
CA VAL A 93 -11.27 -10.92 11.10
C VAL A 93 -12.18 -12.02 10.53
N GLN A 94 -12.84 -11.77 9.39
CA GLN A 94 -13.78 -12.70 8.76
C GLN A 94 -13.09 -13.73 7.86
N VAL A 95 -11.86 -13.45 7.42
CA VAL A 95 -11.10 -14.34 6.52
C VAL A 95 -9.75 -14.74 7.09
N CYS A 96 -9.21 -14.03 8.07
CA CYS A 96 -7.93 -14.35 8.70
C CYS A 96 -8.14 -14.95 10.09
N CYS A 97 -7.44 -16.05 10.38
CA CYS A 97 -7.51 -16.68 11.69
C CYS A 97 -7.03 -15.72 12.78
N ILE A 98 -7.83 -15.47 13.81
CA ILE A 98 -7.47 -14.54 14.90
C ILE A 98 -6.15 -14.90 15.62
N PHE A 99 -5.81 -16.18 15.71
CA PHE A 99 -4.61 -16.64 16.40
C PHE A 99 -3.37 -16.56 15.52
N CYS A 100 -3.45 -17.13 14.32
CA CYS A 100 -2.28 -17.17 13.46
C CYS A 100 -2.21 -15.91 12.58
N ASN A 101 -3.29 -15.43 11.95
CA ASN A 101 -3.37 -14.48 10.83
C ASN A 101 -3.01 -15.11 9.48
N TYR A 102 -3.31 -16.39 9.29
CA TYR A 102 -3.36 -16.99 7.95
C TYR A 102 -4.80 -16.97 7.51
N GLU A 103 -5.00 -16.76 6.21
CA GLU A 103 -6.30 -16.84 5.58
C GLU A 103 -6.93 -18.23 5.82
N VAL A 104 -8.21 -18.21 6.12
CA VAL A 104 -9.03 -19.36 6.46
C VAL A 104 -9.80 -19.73 5.20
N GLY A 105 -9.31 -20.75 4.50
CA GLY A 105 -10.00 -21.27 3.31
C GLY A 105 -11.18 -22.15 3.71
N PHE A 106 -12.40 -21.59 3.80
CA PHE A 106 -13.61 -22.39 3.98
C PHE A 106 -13.90 -23.29 2.76
N GLU A 107 -13.59 -22.78 1.57
CA GLU A 107 -13.84 -23.44 0.27
C GLU A 107 -12.85 -24.58 -0.03
N LYS A 108 -11.67 -24.60 0.62
CA LYS A 108 -10.60 -25.59 0.38
C LYS A 108 -10.48 -26.66 1.45
N SER A 109 -11.41 -26.71 2.41
CA SER A 109 -11.44 -27.72 3.49
C SER A 109 -11.57 -29.17 2.99
N ILE A 110 -11.80 -29.38 1.69
CA ILE A 110 -11.83 -30.71 1.04
C ILE A 110 -10.43 -31.26 0.68
N ARG A 111 -9.37 -30.44 0.60
CA ARG A 111 -8.01 -30.93 0.30
C ARG A 111 -7.16 -31.01 1.56
N LYS A 112 -7.23 -32.19 2.19
CA LYS A 112 -6.34 -32.75 3.21
C LYS A 112 -4.90 -32.20 3.09
N GLY A 113 -4.40 -31.48 4.10
CA GLY A 113 -2.93 -31.36 4.26
C GLY A 113 -2.34 -30.24 5.10
N ALA A 114 -2.90 -29.03 5.21
CA ALA A 114 -2.13 -27.91 5.77
C ALA A 114 -2.82 -27.03 6.82
N ASN A 115 -4.13 -26.81 6.72
CA ASN A 115 -4.84 -25.90 7.62
C ASN A 115 -5.95 -26.68 8.32
N GLY A 116 -5.78 -26.91 9.62
CA GLY A 116 -6.74 -27.65 10.45
C GLY A 116 -8.16 -27.07 10.36
N GLU A 117 -9.15 -27.85 10.82
CA GLU A 117 -10.58 -27.49 10.83
C GLU A 117 -10.82 -26.02 11.15
N CYS A 118 -11.42 -25.31 10.20
CA CYS A 118 -11.72 -23.89 10.27
C CYS A 118 -13.08 -23.67 10.91
N VAL A 119 -13.17 -22.79 11.91
CA VAL A 119 -14.37 -22.58 12.72
C VAL A 119 -14.69 -21.09 12.79
N LYS A 120 -15.98 -20.75 12.70
CA LYS A 120 -16.49 -19.41 12.99
C LYS A 120 -16.76 -19.26 14.49
N ALA A 121 -16.50 -18.08 15.04
CA ALA A 121 -16.85 -17.75 16.40
C ALA A 121 -18.37 -17.80 16.55
N ALA A 122 -18.85 -18.69 17.41
CA ALA A 122 -20.28 -18.94 17.63
C ALA A 122 -20.79 -18.41 18.97
N THR A 123 -19.89 -18.00 19.88
CA THR A 123 -20.26 -17.58 21.23
C THR A 123 -19.49 -16.34 21.66
N THR A 124 -20.16 -15.50 22.44
CA THR A 124 -19.57 -14.31 23.08
C THR A 124 -18.48 -14.68 24.10
N GLU A 125 -18.62 -15.83 24.73
CA GLU A 125 -17.66 -16.38 25.70
C GLU A 125 -16.29 -16.71 25.09
N LEU A 126 -16.21 -16.90 23.77
CA LEU A 126 -14.93 -17.16 23.12
C LEU A 126 -13.95 -16.01 23.34
N ARG A 127 -14.43 -14.76 23.29
CA ARG A 127 -13.60 -13.57 23.55
C ARG A 127 -13.01 -13.63 24.95
N HIS A 128 -13.83 -13.90 25.96
CA HIS A 128 -13.40 -13.97 27.35
C HIS A 128 -12.44 -15.14 27.60
N SER A 129 -12.65 -16.29 26.95
CA SER A 129 -11.74 -17.43 26.99
C SER A 129 -10.37 -17.09 26.41
N VAL A 130 -10.33 -16.37 25.29
CA VAL A 130 -9.08 -15.95 24.64
C VAL A 130 -8.33 -14.92 25.46
N LEU A 131 -9.02 -13.92 26.02
CA LEU A 131 -8.40 -12.90 26.87
C LEU A 131 -7.76 -13.52 28.12
N ARG A 132 -8.47 -14.43 28.81
CA ARG A 132 -7.91 -15.19 29.94
C ARG A 132 -6.68 -16.02 29.53
N ALA A 133 -6.70 -16.62 28.33
CA ALA A 133 -5.56 -17.36 27.81
C ALA A 133 -4.35 -16.44 27.50
N CYS A 134 -4.58 -15.20 27.03
CA CYS A 134 -3.52 -14.20 26.88
C CYS A 134 -2.88 -13.85 28.24
N GLU A 135 -3.70 -13.63 29.28
CA GLU A 135 -3.23 -13.35 30.64
C GLU A 135 -2.41 -14.52 31.21
N SER A 136 -2.92 -15.75 31.05
CA SER A 136 -2.32 -16.97 31.60
C SER A 136 -1.00 -17.35 30.92
N ARG A 137 -0.83 -17.01 29.64
CA ARG A 137 0.43 -17.24 28.89
C ARG A 137 1.56 -16.28 29.28
N GLY A 138 1.23 -15.12 29.85
CA GLY A 138 2.18 -14.04 30.07
C GLY A 138 2.48 -13.23 28.80
N LYS A 139 3.48 -12.36 28.86
CA LYS A 139 3.87 -11.43 27.77
C LYS A 139 4.67 -12.12 26.66
N ASP A 140 4.19 -13.26 26.15
CA ASP A 140 4.78 -13.85 24.94
C ASP A 140 4.35 -13.07 23.68
N ASN A 141 5.13 -13.15 22.60
CA ASN A 141 4.84 -12.40 21.36
C ASN A 141 3.51 -12.82 20.72
N TRP A 142 3.09 -14.08 20.91
CA TRP A 142 1.86 -14.60 20.34
C TRP A 142 0.64 -14.04 21.10
N ALA A 143 0.66 -14.07 22.42
CA ALA A 143 -0.34 -13.50 23.32
C ALA A 143 -0.45 -11.99 23.12
N THR A 144 0.69 -11.28 23.00
CA THR A 144 0.71 -9.84 22.71
C THR A 144 0.05 -9.52 21.38
N THR A 145 0.35 -10.31 20.33
CA THR A 145 -0.26 -10.11 19.01
C THR A 145 -1.75 -10.43 19.00
N VAL A 146 -2.16 -11.55 19.61
CA VAL A 146 -3.57 -11.95 19.69
C VAL A 146 -4.36 -10.92 20.51
N LEU A 147 -3.82 -10.45 21.64
CA LEU A 147 -4.43 -9.39 22.43
C LEU A 147 -4.60 -8.09 21.63
N GLY A 148 -3.57 -7.69 20.86
CA GLY A 148 -3.67 -6.54 19.97
C GLY A 148 -4.83 -6.67 18.98
N ARG A 149 -5.00 -7.85 18.35
CA ARG A 149 -6.14 -8.12 17.46
C ARG A 149 -7.47 -8.04 18.21
N MET A 150 -7.57 -8.62 19.40
CA MET A 150 -8.78 -8.56 20.21
C MET A 150 -9.18 -7.13 20.55
N ASN A 151 -8.20 -6.25 20.81
CA ASN A 151 -8.44 -4.84 21.12
C ASN A 151 -8.85 -4.02 19.87
N CYS A 152 -8.39 -4.41 18.68
CA CYS A 152 -8.82 -3.79 17.42
C CYS A 152 -10.24 -4.18 17.01
N ILE A 153 -10.74 -5.34 17.47
CA ILE A 153 -12.12 -5.77 17.23
C ILE A 153 -13.00 -5.14 18.31
N LEU A 154 -13.68 -4.04 17.94
CA LEU A 154 -14.56 -3.26 18.82
C LEU A 154 -15.83 -4.03 19.25
N SER A 155 -16.27 -4.99 18.43
CA SER A 155 -17.37 -5.90 18.72
C SER A 155 -16.90 -7.20 19.40
N ASP A 156 -17.85 -8.01 19.85
CA ASP A 156 -17.55 -9.40 20.20
C ASP A 156 -17.13 -10.21 18.96
N LEU A 157 -16.43 -11.33 19.17
CA LEU A 157 -15.95 -12.20 18.10
C LEU A 157 -17.07 -12.84 17.29
N HIS A 158 -18.18 -13.21 17.94
CA HIS A 158 -19.32 -13.82 17.25
C HIS A 158 -19.99 -12.82 16.30
N ALA A 159 -20.29 -11.60 16.78
CA ALA A 159 -20.85 -10.51 15.98
C ALA A 159 -19.92 -10.04 14.85
N ALA A 160 -18.60 -10.22 14.99
CA ALA A 160 -17.62 -9.91 13.96
C ALA A 160 -17.45 -11.03 12.90
N ASP A 161 -18.23 -12.12 12.97
CA ASP A 161 -18.04 -13.33 12.16
C ASP A 161 -16.60 -13.84 12.21
N ALA A 162 -15.95 -13.74 13.37
CA ALA A 162 -14.53 -14.02 13.48
C ALA A 162 -14.20 -15.48 13.17
N VAL A 163 -13.09 -15.71 12.47
CA VAL A 163 -12.71 -17.06 12.04
C VAL A 163 -11.40 -17.52 12.67
N TYR A 164 -11.26 -18.83 12.86
CA TYR A 164 -10.03 -19.40 13.39
C TYR A 164 -9.81 -20.87 13.01
N HIS A 165 -8.55 -21.30 13.01
CA HIS A 165 -8.22 -22.72 12.98
C HIS A 165 -8.40 -23.33 14.37
N LYS A 166 -9.15 -24.42 14.48
CA LYS A 166 -9.35 -25.17 15.73
C LYS A 166 -8.02 -25.59 16.37
N SER A 167 -7.06 -26.00 15.54
CA SER A 167 -5.70 -26.34 15.99
C SER A 167 -4.97 -25.14 16.60
N CYS A 168 -5.13 -23.94 16.03
CA CYS A 168 -4.55 -22.73 16.58
C CYS A 168 -5.19 -22.37 17.92
N TYR A 169 -6.51 -22.51 18.06
CA TYR A 169 -7.18 -22.26 19.33
C TYR A 169 -6.72 -23.22 20.43
N VAL A 170 -6.67 -24.53 20.14
CA VAL A 170 -6.21 -25.55 21.11
C VAL A 170 -4.74 -25.31 21.48
N SER A 171 -3.88 -25.06 20.49
CA SER A 171 -2.46 -24.74 20.71
C SER A 171 -2.31 -23.48 21.56
N PHE A 172 -3.10 -22.45 21.25
CA PHE A 172 -3.14 -21.21 22.02
C PHE A 172 -3.54 -21.49 23.47
N LYS A 173 -4.66 -22.16 23.72
CA LYS A 173 -5.14 -22.43 25.08
C LYS A 173 -4.22 -23.33 25.90
N THR A 174 -3.56 -24.30 25.28
CA THR A 174 -2.73 -25.31 25.98
C THR A 174 -1.27 -24.90 26.15
N ASN A 175 -0.89 -23.69 25.76
CA ASN A 175 0.49 -23.23 25.69
C ASN A 175 1.42 -24.11 24.82
N LYS A 176 0.88 -24.78 23.81
CA LYS A 176 1.62 -25.68 22.91
C LYS A 176 1.85 -25.04 21.55
N SER A 177 2.96 -25.41 20.89
CA SER A 177 3.28 -25.16 19.49
C SER A 177 2.86 -23.78 18.94
N MET A 178 3.70 -22.78 19.19
CA MET A 178 3.55 -21.44 18.61
C MET A 178 3.74 -21.48 17.08
N PRO A 179 2.85 -20.83 16.28
CA PRO A 179 3.02 -20.76 14.82
C PRO A 179 4.38 -20.18 14.45
N LYS A 180 5.00 -20.70 13.37
CA LYS A 180 6.37 -20.35 12.96
C LYS A 180 6.64 -18.83 12.96
N ARG A 181 5.67 -18.03 12.50
CA ARG A 181 5.77 -16.57 12.43
C ARG A 181 5.94 -15.83 13.77
N TYR A 182 5.62 -16.48 14.88
CA TYR A 182 5.74 -15.92 16.22
C TYR A 182 6.89 -16.53 17.02
N LYS A 183 7.48 -17.62 16.51
CA LYS A 183 8.75 -18.10 17.08
C LYS A 183 9.74 -16.97 16.85
N GLU A 184 10.33 -16.49 17.94
CA GLU A 184 11.45 -15.56 17.86
C GLU A 184 12.53 -16.23 17.00
N GLU A 185 12.69 -15.73 15.77
CA GLU A 185 13.92 -15.96 15.04
C GLU A 185 15.00 -15.32 15.89
N LYS A 186 15.86 -16.15 16.50
CA LYS A 186 17.14 -15.67 17.03
C LYS A 186 17.75 -14.81 15.94
N GLU A 187 18.06 -13.57 16.29
CA GLU A 187 18.55 -12.51 15.42
C GLU A 187 19.53 -13.07 14.38
N ASN A 188 19.08 -13.16 13.13
CA ASN A 188 20.01 -12.98 12.05
C ASN A 188 20.21 -11.47 11.94
N ASP A 189 21.44 -11.04 12.21
CA ASP A 189 22.01 -9.70 12.02
C ASP A 189 21.94 -9.25 10.54
N SER A 190 20.80 -9.37 9.89
CA SER A 190 20.54 -8.63 8.66
C SER A 190 20.29 -7.19 9.08
N ALA A 191 21.35 -6.38 9.01
CA ALA A 191 21.35 -4.94 9.22
C ALA A 191 20.03 -4.33 8.71
N LYS A 192 19.13 -4.01 9.63
CA LYS A 192 17.86 -3.38 9.30
C LYS A 192 18.21 -2.08 8.59
N ALA A 193 17.80 -1.95 7.34
CA ALA A 193 17.82 -0.70 6.60
C ALA A 193 16.87 0.29 7.30
N GLY A 194 17.36 0.95 8.35
CA GLY A 194 16.60 1.84 9.21
C GLY A 194 17.46 2.38 10.35
N ARG A 195 17.26 3.68 10.64
CA ARG A 195 17.98 4.56 11.60
C ARG A 195 19.52 4.42 11.53
N PRO A 196 20.24 5.46 11.05
CA PRO A 196 21.70 5.46 11.07
C PRO A 196 22.21 5.11 12.48
N ALA A 197 23.21 4.24 12.55
CA ALA A 197 23.92 3.94 13.78
C ALA A 197 24.29 5.26 14.49
N GLU A 198 24.22 5.28 15.82
CA GLU A 198 24.47 6.48 16.63
C GLU A 198 25.79 7.20 16.27
N THR A 199 26.79 6.45 15.82
CA THR A 199 28.06 6.97 15.30
C THR A 199 27.88 7.91 14.11
N LYS A 200 27.04 7.55 13.13
CA LYS A 200 26.76 8.39 11.94
C LYS A 200 25.99 9.66 12.30
N LYS A 201 25.17 9.62 13.36
CA LYS A 201 24.48 10.82 13.86
C LYS A 201 25.46 11.77 14.53
N ARG A 202 26.40 11.24 15.33
CA ARG A 202 27.43 12.03 15.99
C ARG A 202 28.35 12.71 14.97
N GLU A 203 28.81 11.98 13.96
CA GLU A 203 29.63 12.55 12.87
C GLU A 203 28.88 13.65 12.09
N ALA A 204 27.60 13.43 11.75
CA ALA A 204 26.80 14.44 11.04
C ALA A 204 26.56 15.70 11.90
N PHE A 205 26.39 15.52 13.21
CA PHE A 205 26.26 16.61 14.16
C PHE A 205 27.57 17.41 14.31
N GLU A 206 28.71 16.73 14.49
CA GLU A 206 30.03 17.36 14.55
C GLU A 206 30.35 18.15 13.28
N LYS A 207 30.05 17.58 12.10
CA LYS A 207 30.22 18.25 10.81
C LYS A 207 29.32 19.48 10.65
N SER A 208 28.15 19.48 11.28
CA SER A 208 27.26 20.65 11.29
C SER A 208 27.86 21.76 12.17
N LEU A 209 28.44 21.42 13.32
CA LEU A 209 29.09 22.37 14.22
C LEU A 209 30.32 23.04 13.58
N GLU A 210 31.08 22.33 12.74
CA GLU A 210 32.18 22.93 11.97
C GLU A 210 31.70 24.03 11.00
N HIS A 211 30.48 23.92 10.49
CA HIS A 211 29.91 24.92 9.57
C HIS A 211 29.42 26.18 10.29
N PHE A 212 29.22 26.13 11.61
CA PHE A 212 28.77 27.25 12.44
C PHE A 212 29.90 27.94 13.22
N LYS A 213 31.15 27.50 13.07
CA LYS A 213 32.32 28.23 13.56
C LYS A 213 32.69 29.33 12.54
N VAL A 214 32.03 30.48 12.66
CA VAL A 214 32.48 31.77 12.10
C VAL A 214 33.33 32.47 13.15
#